data_AF-H1LSN0-F1
#
_entry.id   AF-H1LSN0-F1
#
_cell.length_a   1.000
_cell.length_b   1.000
_cell.length_c   1.000
_cell.angle_alpha   90.00
_cell.angle_beta   90.00
_cell.angle_gamma   90.00
#
_symmetry.space_group_name_H-M   'P 1'
#
loop_
_entity.id
_entity.type
_entity.pdbx_description
1 polymer ?
#
loop_
_entity_poly.entity_id
_entity_poly.type
_entity_poly.pdbx_seq_one_letter_code
_entity_poly.pdbx_strand_id
1 'polypeptide(L)'
;MVVTGKDNVLSSSTNPTDPYTTNVVDELFDMTMVCHHLDPKVPEDVAFAESRVRKQTIAAEDVLQDMGAISVMTSDAMAMGRVGEVAMRCWQLADKMKMQRGPLKGDSEYNDNNRIKRYVAKYTINPAIVNGISEYMGL
;
A
#
# COMPACT_ATOMS: atom_id res chain seq x y z
N MET A 1 -1.61 -0.14 12.15
CA MET A 1 -0.25 -0.51 11.68
C MET A 1 0.79 -0.02 12.69
N VAL A 2 1.03 -0.79 13.75
CA VAL A 2 1.93 -0.37 14.86
C VAL A 2 3.40 -0.41 14.46
N VAL A 3 3.77 -1.35 13.59
CA VAL A 3 5.17 -1.60 13.19
C VAL A 3 5.79 -0.45 12.40
N THR A 4 4.99 0.31 11.66
CA THR A 4 5.42 1.47 10.86
C THR A 4 5.98 2.61 11.71
N GLY A 5 5.68 2.65 13.01
CA GLY A 5 6.22 3.65 13.95
C GLY A 5 7.47 3.19 14.71
N LYS A 6 8.15 2.13 14.26
CA LYS A 6 9.35 1.58 14.91
C LYS A 6 10.60 1.95 14.10
N ASP A 7 11.59 2.55 14.75
CA ASP A 7 12.80 3.08 14.09
C ASP A 7 13.63 2.03 13.35
N ASN A 8 13.58 0.78 13.80
CA ASN A 8 14.32 -0.34 13.23
C ASN A 8 13.50 -1.17 12.22
N VAL A 9 12.34 -0.69 11.79
CA VAL A 9 11.46 -1.41 10.85
C VAL A 9 11.41 -0.68 9.51
N LEU A 10 11.72 -1.43 8.44
CA LEU A 10 11.53 -1.00 7.06
C LEU A 10 10.20 -1.59 6.57
N SER A 11 9.18 -0.75 6.44
CA SER A 11 7.81 -1.21 6.13
C SER A 11 7.45 -1.06 4.65
N SER A 12 6.71 -2.05 4.13
CA SER A 12 6.19 -2.08 2.77
C SER A 12 4.70 -2.39 2.74
N SER A 13 4.02 -1.93 1.68
CA SER A 13 2.68 -2.37 1.29
C SER A 13 2.73 -3.28 0.06
N THR A 14 1.65 -4.05 -0.12
CA THR A 14 1.39 -4.83 -1.33
C THR A 14 0.20 -4.22 -2.06
N ASN A 15 0.20 -4.31 -3.39
CA ASN A 15 -0.58 -3.37 -4.19
C ASN A 15 -2.12 -3.57 -4.28
N PRO A 16 -2.78 -4.66 -3.86
CA PRO A 16 -4.25 -4.72 -3.97
C PRO A 16 -5.00 -3.78 -3.03
N THR A 17 -4.40 -3.39 -1.90
CA THR A 17 -5.02 -2.47 -0.94
C THR A 17 -4.85 -1.00 -1.34
N ASP A 18 -3.90 -0.71 -2.24
CA ASP A 18 -3.47 0.64 -2.60
C ASP A 18 -4.06 1.08 -3.96
N PRO A 19 -4.87 2.16 -4.02
CA PRO A 19 -5.51 2.85 -2.90
C PRO A 19 -6.80 2.16 -2.41
N TYR A 20 -7.29 2.57 -1.23
CA TYR A 20 -8.63 2.21 -0.78
C TYR A 20 -9.72 2.69 -1.77
N THR A 21 -10.50 1.77 -2.34
CA THR A 21 -11.60 2.08 -3.28
C THR A 21 -12.91 1.43 -2.83
N THR A 22 -14.00 1.65 -3.57
CA THR A 22 -15.33 1.10 -3.24
C THR A 22 -15.35 -0.42 -3.17
N ASN A 23 -14.58 -1.10 -4.03
CA ASN A 23 -14.64 -2.56 -4.17
C ASN A 23 -13.59 -3.30 -3.35
N VAL A 24 -12.64 -2.57 -2.74
CA VAL A 24 -11.42 -3.18 -2.18
C VAL A 24 -11.71 -4.15 -1.04
N VAL A 25 -12.73 -3.86 -0.20
CA VAL A 25 -13.07 -4.69 0.95
C VAL A 25 -13.69 -6.00 0.48
N ASP A 26 -14.67 -5.92 -0.43
CA ASP A 26 -15.37 -7.10 -0.96
C ASP A 26 -14.41 -8.01 -1.74
N GLU A 27 -13.56 -7.42 -2.59
CA GLU A 27 -12.54 -8.15 -3.34
C GLU A 27 -11.56 -8.89 -2.41
N LEU A 28 -11.04 -8.22 -1.39
CA LEU A 28 -10.07 -8.80 -0.47
C LEU A 28 -10.69 -9.86 0.44
N PHE A 29 -11.96 -9.68 0.83
CA PHE A 29 -12.70 -10.66 1.61
C PHE A 29 -12.83 -11.96 0.82
N ASP A 30 -13.38 -11.90 -0.40
CA ASP A 30 -13.55 -13.07 -1.26
C ASP A 30 -12.21 -13.71 -1.61
N MET A 31 -11.18 -12.91 -1.93
CA MET A 31 -9.83 -13.41 -2.20
C MET A 31 -9.25 -14.16 -0.98
N THR A 32 -9.44 -13.64 0.23
CA THR A 32 -8.98 -14.30 1.46
C THR A 32 -9.72 -15.61 1.69
N MET A 33 -11.05 -15.62 1.50
CA MET A 33 -11.87 -16.84 1.64
C MET A 33 -11.39 -17.94 0.68
N VAL A 34 -11.18 -17.60 -0.60
CA VAL A 34 -10.72 -18.55 -1.60
C VAL A 34 -9.30 -19.03 -1.34
N CYS A 35 -8.34 -18.13 -1.10
CA CYS A 35 -6.92 -18.51 -0.93
C CYS A 35 -6.68 -19.39 0.30
N HIS A 36 -7.52 -19.28 1.33
CA HIS A 36 -7.42 -20.08 2.56
C HIS A 36 -8.40 -21.25 2.61
N HIS A 37 -9.12 -21.52 1.51
CA HIS A 37 -10.12 -22.60 1.42
C HIS A 37 -11.17 -22.55 2.53
N LEU A 38 -11.63 -21.35 2.87
CA LEU A 38 -12.59 -21.08 3.94
C LEU A 38 -14.03 -21.31 3.47
N ASP A 39 -14.91 -21.79 4.36
CA ASP A 39 -16.32 -22.00 4.06
C ASP A 39 -17.17 -20.83 4.59
N PRO A 40 -17.92 -20.09 3.72
CA PRO A 40 -18.79 -19.01 4.17
C PRO A 40 -19.96 -19.48 5.06
N LYS A 41 -20.20 -20.79 5.18
CA LYS A 41 -21.18 -21.38 6.09
C LYS A 41 -20.63 -21.65 7.49
N VAL A 42 -19.31 -21.56 7.68
CA VAL A 42 -18.63 -21.74 8.98
C VAL A 42 -18.37 -20.35 9.59
N PRO A 43 -19.04 -19.98 10.70
CA PRO A 43 -18.91 -18.64 11.29
C PRO A 43 -17.47 -18.27 11.69
N GLU A 44 -16.68 -19.24 12.13
CA GLU A 44 -15.28 -19.04 12.52
C GLU A 44 -14.39 -18.69 11.33
N ASP A 45 -14.65 -19.27 10.16
CA ASP A 45 -13.95 -19.00 8.91
C ASP A 45 -14.25 -17.58 8.42
N VAL A 46 -15.53 -17.18 8.47
CA VAL A 46 -15.96 -15.81 8.16
C VAL A 46 -15.33 -14.82 9.14
N ALA A 47 -15.38 -15.11 10.44
CA ALA A 47 -14.78 -14.26 11.46
C ALA A 47 -13.26 -14.11 11.27
N PHE A 48 -12.56 -15.16 10.86
CA PHE A 48 -11.14 -15.10 10.51
C PHE A 48 -10.90 -14.14 9.32
N ALA A 49 -11.66 -14.27 8.23
CA ALA A 49 -11.54 -13.39 7.07
C ALA A 49 -11.85 -11.91 7.42
N GLU A 50 -12.93 -11.65 8.14
CA GLU A 50 -13.31 -10.31 8.63
C GLU A 50 -12.25 -9.72 9.58
N SER A 51 -11.63 -10.56 10.41
CA SER A 51 -10.57 -10.10 11.32
C SER A 51 -9.34 -9.60 10.56
N ARG A 52 -9.09 -10.12 9.35
CA ARG A 52 -7.94 -9.77 8.50
C ARG A 52 -8.24 -8.61 7.57
N VAL A 53 -9.40 -8.60 6.90
CA VAL A 53 -9.80 -7.60 5.91
C VAL A 53 -10.56 -6.47 6.59
N ARG A 54 -9.83 -5.40 6.95
CA ARG A 54 -10.38 -4.29 7.76
C ARG A 54 -10.33 -2.97 7.00
N LYS A 55 -11.51 -2.42 6.67
CA LYS A 55 -11.66 -1.12 5.99
C LYS A 55 -10.87 0.02 6.66
N GLN A 56 -10.83 0.02 8.00
CA GLN A 56 -10.18 1.08 8.78
C GLN A 56 -8.67 1.06 8.58
N THR A 57 -8.06 -0.13 8.56
CA THR A 57 -6.60 -0.22 8.38
C THR A 57 -6.17 -0.05 6.93
N ILE A 58 -7.01 -0.45 5.97
CA ILE A 58 -6.76 -0.19 4.54
C ILE A 58 -6.85 1.33 4.27
N ALA A 59 -7.89 2.02 4.77
CA ALA A 59 -7.99 3.47 4.63
C ALA A 59 -6.87 4.23 5.37
N ALA A 60 -6.39 3.70 6.49
CA ALA A 60 -5.24 4.28 7.20
C ALA A 60 -3.92 4.09 6.44
N GLU A 61 -3.75 2.98 5.72
CA GLU A 61 -2.58 2.68 4.89
C GLU A 61 -2.34 3.78 3.86
N ASP A 62 -3.38 4.22 3.16
CA ASP A 62 -3.31 5.34 2.21
C ASP A 62 -2.66 6.60 2.83
N VAL A 63 -3.12 6.98 4.03
CA VAL A 63 -2.62 8.16 4.74
C VAL A 63 -1.18 7.95 5.20
N LEU A 64 -0.85 6.75 5.69
CA LEU A 64 0.51 6.41 6.13
C LEU A 64 1.50 6.39 4.98
N GLN A 65 1.07 5.95 3.79
CA GLN A 65 1.84 6.07 2.55
C GLN A 65 2.10 7.54 2.21
N ASP A 66 1.07 8.40 2.24
CA ASP A 66 1.22 9.82 1.94
C ASP A 66 2.04 10.58 2.98
N MET A 67 2.01 10.16 4.24
CA MET A 67 2.86 10.70 5.31
C MET A 67 4.33 10.27 5.17
N GLY A 68 4.61 9.26 4.36
CA GLY A 68 5.95 8.65 4.23
C GLY A 68 6.30 7.71 5.38
N ALA A 69 5.32 7.30 6.18
CA ALA A 69 5.50 6.35 7.26
C ALA A 69 5.73 4.94 6.70
N ILE A 70 5.01 4.58 5.62
CA ILE A 70 5.30 3.38 4.83
C ILE A 70 6.27 3.74 3.70
N SER A 71 7.37 3.00 3.61
CA SER A 71 8.53 3.40 2.80
C SER A 71 8.58 2.71 1.44
N VAL A 72 7.94 1.55 1.29
CA VAL A 72 8.04 0.71 0.09
C VAL A 72 6.66 0.28 -0.41
N MET A 73 6.50 0.14 -1.72
CA MET A 73 5.36 -0.53 -2.35
C MET A 73 5.87 -1.69 -3.21
N THR A 74 5.24 -2.86 -3.04
CA THR A 74 5.58 -4.10 -3.75
C THR A 74 4.33 -4.73 -4.38
N SER A 75 4.51 -5.79 -5.17
CA SER A 75 3.39 -6.46 -5.82
C SER A 75 2.70 -7.49 -4.94
N ASP A 76 3.47 -8.40 -4.34
CA ASP A 76 3.02 -9.73 -3.90
C ASP A 76 2.52 -10.62 -5.05
N ALA A 77 3.35 -10.69 -6.11
CA ALA A 77 2.99 -11.23 -7.41
C ALA A 77 2.33 -12.62 -7.31
N MET A 78 1.08 -12.71 -7.77
CA MET A 78 0.28 -13.94 -7.81
C MET A 78 -0.02 -14.57 -6.43
N ALA A 79 0.24 -13.84 -5.34
CA ALA A 79 0.10 -14.31 -3.97
C ALA A 79 -0.64 -13.28 -3.10
N MET A 80 -1.79 -12.80 -3.58
CA MET A 80 -2.50 -11.59 -3.09
C MET A 80 -1.90 -10.29 -3.66
N GLY A 81 -1.58 -10.28 -4.95
CA GLY A 81 -0.87 -9.15 -5.55
C GLY A 81 -0.67 -9.22 -7.05
N ARG A 82 -0.47 -8.05 -7.67
CA ARG A 82 -0.49 -7.88 -9.14
C ARG A 82 0.83 -7.35 -9.66
N VAL A 83 1.65 -8.20 -10.30
CA VAL A 83 3.03 -7.83 -10.68
C VAL A 83 3.13 -6.57 -11.56
N GLY A 84 2.18 -6.38 -12.50
CA GLY A 84 2.19 -5.26 -13.44
C GLY A 84 1.66 -3.93 -12.90
N GLU A 85 1.21 -3.88 -11.64
CA GLU A 85 0.45 -2.72 -11.14
C GLU A 85 1.20 -1.89 -10.08
N VAL A 86 2.41 -2.27 -9.65
CA VAL A 86 3.14 -1.59 -8.56
C VAL A 86 3.27 -0.08 -8.82
N ALA A 87 3.83 0.32 -9.96
CA ALA A 87 3.99 1.74 -10.28
C ALA A 87 2.63 2.45 -10.45
N MET A 88 1.67 1.79 -11.12
CA MET A 88 0.34 2.36 -11.36
C MET A 88 -0.42 2.62 -10.05
N ARG A 89 -0.45 1.65 -9.12
CA ARG A 89 -1.10 1.79 -7.81
C ARG A 89 -0.43 2.88 -6.97
N CYS A 90 0.89 2.99 -7.04
CA CYS A 90 1.63 4.06 -6.38
C CYS A 90 1.13 5.45 -6.83
N TRP A 91 0.96 5.66 -8.14
CA TRP A 91 0.47 6.93 -8.68
C TRP A 91 -1.02 7.17 -8.45
N GLN A 92 -1.86 6.13 -8.51
CA GLN A 92 -3.28 6.23 -8.14
C GLN A 92 -3.45 6.65 -6.68
N LEU A 93 -2.60 6.12 -5.79
CA LEU A 93 -2.60 6.50 -4.40
C LEU A 93 -2.13 7.95 -4.20
N ALA A 94 -1.06 8.37 -4.88
CA ALA A 94 -0.61 9.77 -4.84
C ALA A 94 -1.70 10.74 -5.30
N ASP A 95 -2.39 10.42 -6.40
CA ASP A 95 -3.51 11.18 -6.94
C ASP A 95 -4.67 11.28 -5.93
N LYS A 96 -5.11 10.13 -5.40
CA LYS A 96 -6.16 10.09 -4.38
C LYS A 96 -5.80 10.94 -3.16
N MET A 97 -4.57 10.84 -2.67
CA MET A 97 -4.13 11.57 -1.49
C MET A 97 -4.03 13.07 -1.75
N LYS A 98 -3.69 13.49 -2.97
CA LYS A 98 -3.82 14.90 -3.39
C LYS A 98 -5.27 15.36 -3.34
N MET A 99 -6.19 14.60 -3.93
CA MET A 99 -7.61 14.97 -3.95
C MET A 99 -8.20 15.09 -2.54
N GLN A 100 -7.80 14.23 -1.60
CA GLN A 100 -8.37 14.19 -0.25
C GLN A 100 -7.63 15.07 0.77
N ARG A 101 -6.32 15.28 0.61
CA ARG A 101 -5.48 15.97 1.60
C ARG A 101 -4.87 17.27 1.09
N GLY A 102 -5.05 17.59 -0.19
CA GLY A 102 -4.46 18.76 -0.83
C GLY A 102 -2.96 18.60 -1.12
N PRO A 103 -2.27 19.73 -1.42
CA PRO A 103 -0.83 19.76 -1.64
C PRO A 103 -0.05 19.27 -0.43
N LEU A 104 1.06 18.56 -0.66
CA LEU A 104 1.96 18.16 0.42
C LEU A 104 2.73 19.39 0.94
N LYS A 105 3.22 19.33 2.18
CA LYS A 105 4.09 20.39 2.72
C LYS A 105 5.31 20.59 1.81
N GLY A 106 5.51 21.81 1.33
CA GLY A 106 6.59 22.19 0.41
C GLY A 106 6.20 22.17 -1.07
N ASP A 107 5.03 21.62 -1.41
CA ASP A 107 4.44 21.72 -2.74
C ASP A 107 3.64 23.03 -2.88
N SER A 108 3.28 23.38 -4.13
CA SER A 108 2.46 24.57 -4.43
C SER A 108 1.24 24.19 -5.26
N GLU A 109 0.37 25.16 -5.54
CA GLU A 109 -0.77 24.94 -6.45
C GLU A 109 -0.34 24.51 -7.87
N TYR A 110 0.89 24.81 -8.27
CA TYR A 110 1.41 24.55 -9.61
C TYR A 110 2.25 23.27 -9.73
N ASN A 111 2.58 22.61 -8.62
CA ASN A 111 3.39 21.38 -8.66
C ASN A 111 3.21 20.51 -7.41
N ASP A 112 3.39 19.20 -7.58
CA ASP A 112 3.37 18.20 -6.52
C ASP A 112 4.75 17.53 -6.35
N ASN A 113 5.84 18.26 -6.59
CA ASN A 113 7.17 17.66 -6.75
C ASN A 113 7.64 16.88 -5.53
N ASN A 114 7.33 17.32 -4.31
CA ASN A 114 7.69 16.60 -3.09
C ASN A 114 6.85 15.33 -2.94
N ARG A 115 5.55 15.38 -3.25
CA ARG A 115 4.72 14.16 -3.32
C ARG A 115 5.25 13.20 -4.39
N ILE A 116 5.53 13.68 -5.60
CA ILE A 116 6.06 12.87 -6.71
C ILE A 116 7.37 12.17 -6.29
N LYS A 117 8.33 12.91 -5.71
CA LYS A 117 9.59 12.35 -5.21
C LYS A 117 9.36 11.31 -4.11
N ARG A 118 8.44 11.58 -3.18
CA ARG A 118 8.08 10.64 -2.11
C ARG A 118 7.53 9.33 -2.66
N TYR A 119 6.67 9.38 -3.67
CA TYR A 119 6.01 8.20 -4.22
C TYR A 119 6.90 7.42 -5.19
N VAL A 120 7.66 8.09 -6.07
CA VAL A 120 8.60 7.38 -6.96
C VAL A 120 9.63 6.59 -6.17
N ALA A 121 10.10 7.13 -5.03
CA ALA A 121 11.06 6.45 -4.16
C ALA A 121 10.56 5.11 -3.62
N LYS A 122 9.23 4.93 -3.44
CA LYS A 122 8.62 3.72 -2.84
C LYS A 122 8.81 2.46 -3.65
N TYR A 123 9.00 2.57 -4.97
CA TYR A 123 9.21 1.44 -5.87
C TYR A 123 10.52 1.54 -6.66
N THR A 124 11.41 2.47 -6.30
CA THR A 124 12.71 2.66 -6.93
C THR A 124 13.82 2.56 -5.87
N ILE A 125 14.22 3.67 -5.25
CA ILE A 125 15.41 3.72 -4.39
C ILE A 125 15.18 3.03 -3.04
N ASN A 126 13.99 3.13 -2.45
CA ASN A 126 13.73 2.53 -1.13
C ASN A 126 13.82 0.99 -1.18
N PRO A 127 13.18 0.28 -2.13
CA PRO A 127 13.42 -1.17 -2.29
C PRO A 127 14.89 -1.53 -2.46
N ALA A 128 15.66 -0.74 -3.22
CA ALA A 128 17.08 -1.01 -3.43
C ALA A 128 17.90 -0.85 -2.15
N ILE A 129 17.61 0.17 -1.33
CA ILE A 129 18.23 0.36 -0.01
C ILE A 129 17.86 -0.79 0.93
N VAL A 130 16.57 -1.14 1.01
CA VAL A 130 16.08 -2.23 1.89
C VAL A 130 16.78 -3.55 1.60
N ASN A 131 17.10 -3.82 0.33
CA ASN A 131 17.75 -5.05 -0.09
C ASN A 131 19.28 -4.94 -0.21
N GLY A 132 19.89 -3.80 0.13
CA GLY A 132 21.35 -3.62 0.09
C GLY A 132 21.95 -3.59 -1.32
N ILE A 133 21.18 -3.14 -2.32
CA ILE A 133 21.59 -3.10 -3.73
C ILE A 133 21.52 -1.70 -4.35
N SER A 134 21.41 -0.67 -3.52
CA SER A 134 21.27 0.74 -3.95
C SER A 134 22.47 1.30 -4.71
N GLU A 135 23.63 0.65 -4.64
CA GLU A 135 24.81 1.03 -5.43
C GLU A 135 24.70 0.60 -6.90
N TYR A 136 23.83 -0.37 -7.20
CA TYR A 136 23.67 -0.95 -8.54
C TYR A 136 22.41 -0.48 -9.25
N MET A 137 21.36 -0.18 -8.49
CA MET A 137 20.04 0.20 -9.01
C MET A 137 19.23 0.98 -7.97
N GLY A 138 18.07 1.50 -8.35
CA GLY A 138 17.17 2.22 -7.45
C GLY A 138 16.94 3.68 -7.86
N LEU A 139 17.83 4.23 -8.70
CA LEU A 139 17.69 5.33 -9.66
C LEU A 139 19.08 5.81 -10.03
#